data_AF-A0A6N7IV48-F1
#
_entry.id   AF-A0A6N7IV48-F1
#
_cell.length_a   1.000
_cell.length_b   1.000
_cell.length_c   1.000
_cell.angle_alpha   90.00
_cell.angle_beta   90.00
_cell.angle_gamma   90.00
#
_symmetry.space_group_name_H-M   'P 1'
#
loop_
_entity.id
_entity.type
_entity.pdbx_description
1 polymer ?
#
loop_
_entity_poly.entity_id
_entity_poly.type
_entity_poly.pdbx_seq_one_letter_code
_entity_poly.pdbx_strand_id
1 'polypeptide(L)' 'MLGRILGINVNKAYKLAKSPGFPAKRIGKKKIIISKTGLMKWMESGQ' A
#
# COMPACT_ATOMS: atom_id res chain seq x y z
N MET A 1 6.05 -7.92 1.63
CA MET A 1 6.77 -7.10 0.61
C MET A 1 6.58 -5.61 0.84
N LEU A 2 5.34 -5.09 0.94
CA LEU A 2 5.06 -3.66 1.19
C LEU A 2 5.76 -3.07 2.42
N GLY A 3 5.71 -3.77 3.56
CA GLY A 3 6.39 -3.32 4.78
C GLY A 3 7.91 -3.23 4.65
N ARG A 4 8.54 -4.04 3.79
CA ARG A 4 9.99 -3.94 3.51
C ARG A 4 10.31 -2.73 2.63
N ILE A 5 9.44 -2.42 1.66
CA ILE A 5 9.60 -1.27 0.75
C ILE A 5 9.44 0.04 1.52
N LEU A 6 8.50 0.09 2.46
CA LEU A 6 8.20 1.29 3.26
C LEU A 6 8.94 1.34 4.61
N GLY A 7 9.76 0.33 4.93
CA GLY A 7 10.44 0.23 6.24
C GLY A 7 9.49 0.10 7.44
N ILE A 8 8.22 -0.29 7.23
CA ILE A 8 7.20 -0.39 8.28
C ILE A 8 6.83 -1.85 8.58
N ASN A 9 6.38 -2.07 9.83
CA ASN A 9 5.82 -3.35 10.24
C ASN A 9 4.63 -3.75 9.34
N VAL A 10 4.48 -5.06 9.08
CA VAL A 10 3.37 -5.62 8.30
C VAL A 10 1.99 -5.14 8.77
N ASN A 11 1.77 -4.98 10.08
CA ASN A 11 0.50 -4.48 10.61
C ASN A 11 0.26 -3.02 10.22
N LYS A 12 1.31 -2.18 10.26
CA LYS A 12 1.25 -0.79 9.77
C LYS A 12 1.02 -0.74 8.26
N ALA A 13 1.68 -1.61 7.51
CA ALA A 13 1.49 -1.73 6.07
C ALA A 13 0.04 -2.07 5.69
N TYR A 14 -0.60 -2.99 6.43
CA TYR A 14 -2.02 -3.32 6.24
C TYR A 14 -2.97 -2.19 6.61
N LYS A 15 -2.66 -1.42 7.67
CA LYS A 15 -3.46 -0.24 8.02
C LYS A 15 -3.35 0.84 6.95
N LEU A 16 -2.14 1.13 6.48
CA LEU A 16 -1.88 2.09 5.41
C LEU A 16 -2.58 1.70 4.10
N ALA A 17 -2.54 0.42 3.75
CA ALA A 17 -3.22 -0.10 2.56
C ALA A 17 -4.75 0.00 2.61
N LYS A 18 -5.33 0.29 3.79
CA LYS A 18 -6.77 0.54 3.97
C LYS A 18 -7.09 2.04 4.02
N SER A 19 -6.09 2.93 4.04
CA SER A 19 -6.32 4.36 4.08
C SER A 19 -6.99 4.83 2.78
N PRO A 20 -8.00 5.73 2.85
CA PRO A 20 -8.59 6.32 1.67
C PRO A 20 -7.52 7.06 0.85
N GLY A 21 -7.52 6.86 -0.48
CA GLY A 21 -6.52 7.41 -1.39
C GLY A 21 -5.24 6.59 -1.55
N PHE A 22 -5.05 5.51 -0.79
CA PHE A 22 -3.90 4.62 -0.98
C PHE A 22 -4.10 3.73 -2.23
N PRO A 23 -3.07 3.54 -3.08
CA PRO A 23 -3.16 2.80 -4.35
C PRO A 23 -3.14 1.27 -4.14
N ALA A 24 -4.05 0.76 -3.31
CA ALA A 24 -4.23 -0.66 -3.06
C ALA A 24 -5.50 -1.17 -3.75
N LYS A 25 -5.37 -2.31 -4.45
CA LYS A 25 -6.49 -3.08 -4.98
C LYS A 25 -6.65 -4.37 -4.19
N ARG A 26 -7.83 -4.58 -3.62
CA ARG A 26 -8.15 -5.83 -2.93
C ARG A 26 -8.61 -6.88 -3.94
N ILE A 27 -7.98 -8.06 -3.92
CA ILE A 27 -8.39 -9.22 -4.70
C ILE A 27 -8.91 -10.29 -3.72
N GLY A 28 -10.23 -10.42 -3.66
CA GLY A 28 -10.90 -11.34 -2.74
C GLY A 28 -10.70 -10.97 -1.25
N LYS A 29 -10.90 -11.96 -0.35
CA LYS A 29 -10.88 -11.69 1.09
C LYS A 29 -9.48 -11.44 1.66
N LYS A 30 -8.43 -12.08 1.12
CA LYS A 30 -7.10 -12.15 1.74
C LYS A 30 -5.97 -11.44 0.97
N LYS A 31 -6.14 -11.15 -0.32
CA LYS A 31 -5.05 -10.62 -1.15
C LYS A 31 -5.20 -9.11 -1.35
N ILE A 32 -4.15 -8.37 -1.04
CA ILE A 32 -4.02 -6.95 -1.38
C ILE A 32 -2.89 -6.85 -2.40
N ILE A 33 -3.19 -6.28 -3.55
CA ILE A 33 -2.22 -6.02 -4.60
C ILE A 33 -2.03 -4.52 -4.69
N ILE A 34 -0.77 -4.12 -4.73
CA ILE A 34 -0.36 -2.73 -4.85
C ILE A 34 0.47 -2.67 -6.12
N SER A 35 0.06 -1.83 -7.06
CA SER A 35 0.87 -1.62 -8.26
C SER A 35 2.09 -0.79 -7.86
N LYS A 36 3.28 -1.20 -8.34
CA LYS A 36 4.51 -0.44 -8.10
C LYS A 36 4.37 1.00 -8.59
N THR A 37 3.79 1.18 -9.77
CA THR A 37 3.54 2.49 -10.37
C THR A 37 2.56 3.34 -9.57
N GLY A 38 1.47 2.75 -9.06
CA GLY A 38 0.52 3.46 -8.20
C GLY A 38 1.15 3.87 -6.88
N LEU A 39 1.94 2.99 -6.26
CA LEU A 39 2.68 3.28 -5.03
C LEU A 39 3.70 4.42 -5.22
N MET A 40 4.45 4.41 -6.32
CA MET A 40 5.41 5.48 -6.63
C MET A 40 4.68 6.81 -6.84
N LYS A 41 3.62 6.84 -7.64
CA LYS A 41 2.79 8.04 -7.82
C LYS A 41 2.21 8.55 -6.50
N TRP A 42 1.77 7.65 -5.62
CA TRP A 42 1.25 8.02 -4.30
C TRP A 42 2.33 8.61 -3.39
N MET A 43 3.58 8.09 -3.46
CA MET A 43 4.72 8.66 -2.74
C MET A 43 5.13 10.02 -3.33
N GLU A 44 5.11 10.18 -4.65
CA GLU A 44 5.40 11.45 -5.34
C GLU A 44 4.29 12.49 -5.11
N SER A 45 3.04 12.04 -5.01
CA SER A 45 1.89 12.87 -4.62
C SER A 45 1.78 13.05 -3.11
N GLY A 46 2.78 12.59 -2.34
CA GLY A 46 2.77 12.65 -0.89
C GLY A 46 2.70 14.11 -0.43
N GLN A 47 1.54 14.48 0.13
CA GLN A 47 1.23 15.60 1.03
C GLN A 47 1.94 16.94 0.77
#